data_AF-A0A840LCH0-F1
#
_entry.id   AF-A0A840LCH0-F1
#
_cell.length_a   1.000
_cell.length_b   1.000
_cell.length_c   1.000
_cell.angle_alpha   90.00
_cell.angle_beta   90.00
_cell.angle_gamma   90.00
#
_symmetry.space_group_name_H-M   'P 1'
#
loop_
_entity.id
_entity.type
_entity.pdbx_description
1 polymer ?
#
loop_
_entity_poly.entity_id
_entity_poly.type
_entity_poly.pdbx_seq_one_letter_code
_entity_poly.pdbx_strand_id
1 'polypeptide(L)'
;MKTLYLLLCLLGTALPYAFFGPWLAQHGLAIHLLTQQAMATPVAAFAWADVLVSGLTLLVFIAHQQRQKPIKRWWLPVAGLLCVGVSLALPLYLYLRERVAEQR
;
A
#
# COMPACT_ATOMS: atom_id res chain seq x y z
N MET A 1 1.23 -8.78 18.51
CA MET A 1 1.48 -7.68 17.54
C MET A 1 0.42 -7.58 16.44
N LYS A 2 -0.30 -8.67 16.09
CA LYS A 2 -1.41 -8.71 15.13
C LYS A 2 -2.45 -7.57 15.20
N THR A 3 -2.92 -7.19 16.39
CA THR A 3 -3.92 -6.13 16.55
C THR A 3 -3.38 -4.77 16.14
N LEU A 4 -2.09 -4.52 16.39
CA LEU A 4 -1.40 -3.31 15.95
C LEU A 4 -1.34 -3.27 14.42
N TYR A 5 -0.95 -4.37 13.77
CA TYR A 5 -0.93 -4.45 12.30
C TYR A 5 -2.31 -4.30 11.67
N LEU A 6 -3.37 -4.81 12.31
CA LEU A 6 -4.75 -4.59 11.87
C LEU A 6 -5.18 -3.12 12.01
N LEU A 7 -4.81 -2.45 13.10
CA LEU A 7 -5.08 -1.02 13.28
C LEU A 7 -4.30 -0.17 12.26
N LEU A 8 -3.04 -0.52 11.97
CA LEU A 8 -2.28 0.14 10.90
C LEU A 8 -2.87 -0.13 9.52
N CYS A 9 -3.41 -1.33 9.24
CA CYS A 9 -4.18 -1.60 8.01
C CYS A 9 -5.42 -0.70 7.91
N LEU A 10 -6.18 -0.58 8.99
CA LEU A 10 -7.39 0.26 9.05
C LEU A 10 -7.04 1.74 8.86
N LEU A 11 -6.01 2.24 9.53
CA LEU A 11 -5.54 3.61 9.36
C LEU A 11 -5.01 3.85 7.95
N GLY A 12 -4.19 2.93 7.42
CA GLY A 12 -3.61 2.99 6.08
C GLY A 12 -4.61 2.81 4.93
N THR A 13 -5.85 2.38 5.21
CA THR A 13 -6.97 2.35 4.25
C THR A 13 -7.88 3.56 4.44
N ALA A 14 -8.28 3.84 5.68
CA ALA A 14 -9.23 4.88 6.01
C ALA A 14 -8.71 6.28 5.66
N LEU A 15 -7.42 6.57 5.91
CA LEU A 15 -6.82 7.86 5.57
C LEU A 15 -6.83 8.13 4.06
N PRO A 16 -6.25 7.28 3.20
CA PRO A 16 -6.30 7.53 1.77
C PRO A 16 -7.72 7.55 1.23
N TYR A 17 -8.63 6.69 1.72
CA TYR A 17 -10.04 6.77 1.30
C TYR A 17 -10.76 8.05 1.77
N ALA A 18 -10.44 8.58 2.94
CA ALA A 18 -11.05 9.81 3.46
C ALA A 18 -10.60 11.05 2.68
N PHE A 19 -9.34 11.10 2.24
CA PHE A 19 -8.83 12.22 1.43
C PHE A 19 -9.12 12.07 -0.06
N PHE A 20 -9.02 10.85 -0.59
CA PHE A 20 -9.17 10.57 -2.02
C PHE A 20 -10.63 10.33 -2.43
N GLY A 21 -11.47 9.80 -1.53
CA GLY A 21 -12.88 9.51 -1.78
C GLY A 21 -13.72 10.72 -2.20
N PRO A 22 -13.68 11.87 -1.47
CA PRO A 22 -14.41 13.07 -1.85
C PRO A 22 -13.93 13.64 -3.18
N TRP A 23 -12.61 13.59 -3.43
CA TRP A 23 -12.02 14.05 -4.69
C TRP A 23 -12.47 13.20 -5.87
N LEU A 24 -12.48 11.87 -5.70
CA LEU A 24 -12.96 10.91 -6.71
C LEU A 24 -14.46 11.06 -6.97
N ALA A 25 -15.26 11.36 -5.95
CA ALA A 25 -16.69 11.61 -6.11
C ALA A 25 -16.97 12.92 -6.89
N GLN A 26 -16.10 13.93 -6.75
CA GLN A 26 -16.24 15.21 -7.45
C GLN A 26 -15.65 15.22 -8.87
N HIS A 27 -14.52 14.54 -9.10
CA HIS A 27 -13.78 14.58 -10.37
C HIS A 27 -13.87 13.28 -11.18
N GLY A 28 -14.40 12.19 -10.62
CA GLY A 28 -14.41 10.86 -11.22
C GLY A 28 -13.01 10.26 -11.39
N LEU A 29 -12.86 9.26 -12.25
CA LEU A 29 -11.57 8.68 -12.65
C LEU A 29 -10.81 9.60 -13.65
N ALA A 30 -10.65 10.88 -13.32
CA ALA A 30 -9.93 11.83 -14.14
C ALA A 30 -8.41 11.74 -13.90
N ILE A 31 -7.80 10.66 -14.40
CA ILE A 31 -6.35 10.39 -14.27
C ILE A 31 -5.52 11.61 -14.73
N HIS A 32 -5.97 12.32 -15.76
CA HIS A 32 -5.31 13.52 -16.26
C HIS A 32 -5.25 14.65 -15.22
N LEU A 33 -6.38 14.97 -14.57
CA LEU A 33 -6.43 15.97 -13.48
C LEU A 33 -5.59 15.54 -12.28
N LEU A 34 -5.57 14.24 -12.00
CA LEU A 34 -4.78 13.65 -10.93
C LEU A 34 -3.28 13.86 -11.17
N THR A 35 -2.81 13.58 -12.39
CA THR A 35 -1.40 13.82 -12.75
C THR A 35 -1.04 15.30 -12.74
N GLN A 36 -1.95 16.19 -13.18
CA GLN A 36 -1.73 17.63 -13.11
C GLN A 36 -1.61 18.11 -11.66
N GLN A 37 -2.51 17.70 -10.76
CA GLN A 37 -2.47 18.10 -9.35
C GLN A 37 -1.31 17.46 -8.58
N ALA A 38 -0.98 16.20 -8.90
CA ALA A 38 0.19 15.51 -8.35
C ALA A 38 1.50 16.22 -8.68
N MET A 39 1.59 16.82 -9.88
CA MET A 39 2.77 17.55 -10.36
C MET A 39 2.63 19.08 -10.20
N ALA A 40 1.51 19.57 -9.65
CA ALA A 40 1.24 21.01 -9.55
C ALA A 40 2.20 21.74 -8.60
N THR A 41 2.72 21.03 -7.60
CA THR A 41 3.69 21.59 -6.65
C THR A 41 4.86 20.63 -6.47
N PRO A 42 6.08 21.15 -6.22
CA PRO A 42 7.26 20.32 -5.95
C PRO A 42 7.05 19.36 -4.76
N VAL A 43 6.31 19.80 -3.75
CA VAL A 43 6.00 19.01 -2.55
C VAL A 43 5.06 17.84 -2.89
N ALA A 44 4.01 18.09 -3.70
CA ALA A 44 3.13 17.01 -4.15
C ALA A 44 3.88 16.02 -5.05
N ALA A 45 4.74 16.51 -5.94
CA ALA A 45 5.53 15.65 -6.82
C ALA A 45 6.49 14.76 -6.02
N PHE A 46 7.12 15.30 -4.97
CA PHE A 46 7.94 14.53 -4.05
C PHE A 46 7.14 13.45 -3.32
N ALA A 47 5.96 13.79 -2.79
CA ALA A 47 5.10 12.82 -2.10
C ALA A 47 4.67 11.66 -3.03
N TRP A 48 4.29 11.95 -4.27
CA TRP A 48 3.92 10.92 -5.25
C TRP A 48 5.12 10.07 -5.68
N ALA A 49 6.28 10.69 -5.88
CA ALA A 49 7.52 9.97 -6.17
C ALA A 49 7.90 9.03 -5.02
N ASP A 50 7.81 9.49 -3.78
CA ASP A 50 8.10 8.69 -2.58
C ASP A 50 7.14 7.50 -2.43
N VAL A 51 5.85 7.70 -2.72
CA VAL A 51 4.85 6.61 -2.74
C VAL A 51 5.18 5.57 -3.82
N LEU A 52 5.57 6.00 -5.02
CA LEU A 52 5.96 5.10 -6.11
C LEU A 52 7.22 4.31 -5.77
N VAL A 53 8.27 4.97 -5.25
CA VAL A 53 9.53 4.34 -4.85
C VAL A 53 9.30 3.37 -3.68
N SER A 54 8.51 3.76 -2.69
CA SER A 54 8.14 2.89 -1.56
C SER A 54 7.34 1.67 -2.01
N GLY A 55 6.41 1.84 -2.96
CA GLY A 55 5.66 0.72 -3.54
C GLY A 55 6.54 -0.24 -4.33
N LEU A 56 7.46 0.29 -5.14
CA LEU A 56 8.42 -0.53 -5.88
C LEU A 56 9.37 -1.28 -4.95
N THR A 57 9.87 -0.60 -3.92
CA THR A 57 10.73 -1.21 -2.88
C THR A 57 10.00 -2.35 -2.18
N LEU A 58 8.72 -2.17 -1.87
CA LEU A 58 7.90 -3.22 -1.26
C LEU A 58 7.68 -4.41 -2.21
N LEU A 59 7.45 -4.18 -3.51
CA LEU A 59 7.35 -5.25 -4.50
C LEU A 59 8.64 -6.07 -4.60
N VAL A 60 9.78 -5.39 -4.68
CA VAL A 60 11.10 -6.05 -4.70
C VAL A 60 11.33 -6.84 -3.41
N PHE A 61 10.96 -6.28 -2.26
CA PHE A 61 11.06 -6.95 -0.97
C PHE A 61 10.19 -8.21 -0.90
N ILE A 62 8.93 -8.14 -1.34
CA ILE A 62 8.03 -9.30 -1.41
C ILE A 62 8.59 -10.37 -2.36
N ALA A 63 9.07 -9.98 -3.55
CA ALA A 63 9.62 -10.90 -4.52
C ALA A 63 10.90 -11.60 -4.02
N HIS A 64 11.81 -10.84 -3.39
CA HIS A 64 13.02 -11.38 -2.79
C HIS A 64 12.69 -12.35 -1.64
N GLN A 65 11.71 -12.01 -0.80
CA GLN A 65 11.38 -12.83 0.36
C GLN A 65 10.53 -14.07 0.00
N GLN A 66 9.72 -13.99 -1.06
CA GLN A 66 9.04 -15.17 -1.63
C GLN A 66 10.06 -16.23 -2.06
N ARG A 67 11.21 -15.83 -2.62
CA ARG A 67 12.29 -16.76 -3.00
C ARG A 67 12.96 -17.41 -1.79
N GLN A 68 13.11 -16.70 -0.67
CA GLN A 68 13.76 -17.26 0.53
C GLN A 68 12.82 -18.08 1.42
N LYS A 69 11.57 -17.64 1.59
CA LYS A 69 10.55 -18.30 2.40
C LYS A 69 9.19 -18.17 1.71
N PRO A 70 8.79 -19.16 0.88
CA PRO A 70 7.53 -19.08 0.15
C PRO A 70 6.35 -19.08 1.12
N ILE A 71 5.60 -17.98 1.14
CA ILE A 71 4.35 -17.84 1.89
C ILE A 71 3.21 -18.16 0.92
N LYS A 72 2.30 -19.08 1.29
CA LYS A 72 1.18 -19.55 0.44
C LYS A 72 0.20 -18.45 0.00
N ARG A 73 0.32 -17.23 0.53
CA ARG A 73 -0.62 -16.10 0.36
C ARG A 73 0.06 -14.77 0.01
N TRP A 74 1.23 -14.82 -0.65
CA TRP A 74 2.01 -13.62 -1.00
C TRP A 74 1.32 -12.63 -1.95
N TRP A 75 0.25 -13.05 -2.65
CA TRP A 75 -0.52 -12.18 -3.57
C TRP A 75 -1.40 -11.16 -2.83
N LEU A 76 -1.80 -11.44 -1.59
CA LEU A 76 -2.62 -10.54 -0.77
C LEU A 76 -1.98 -9.16 -0.54
N PRO A 77 -0.71 -9.05 -0.10
CA PRO A 77 -0.05 -7.75 0.06
C PRO A 77 0.22 -7.04 -1.26
N VAL A 78 0.41 -7.79 -2.37
CA VAL A 78 0.51 -7.19 -3.72
C VAL A 78 -0.85 -6.62 -4.16
N ALA A 79 -1.95 -7.34 -3.92
CA ALA A 79 -3.30 -6.84 -4.17
C ALA A 79 -3.64 -5.65 -3.27
N GLY A 80 -3.22 -5.66 -2.00
CA GLY A 80 -3.38 -4.52 -1.08
C GLY A 80 -2.58 -3.29 -1.52
N LEU A 81 -1.39 -3.51 -2.09
CA LEU A 81 -0.56 -2.45 -2.66
C LEU A 81 -1.25 -1.80 -3.87
N LEU A 82 -1.84 -2.61 -4.75
CA LEU A 82 -2.52 -2.13 -5.96
C LEU A 82 -3.88 -1.50 -5.67
N CYS A 83 -4.65 -2.06 -4.73
CA CYS A 83 -6.00 -1.59 -4.43
C CYS A 83 -6.03 -0.38 -3.48
N VAL A 84 -5.02 -0.21 -2.63
CA VAL A 84 -5.04 0.79 -1.55
C VAL A 84 -3.73 1.54 -1.44
N GLY A 85 -2.60 0.82 -1.49
CA GLY A 85 -1.27 1.43 -1.44
C GLY A 85 -0.32 0.77 -0.44
N VAL A 86 0.89 1.35 -0.35
CA VAL A 86 2.01 0.83 0.46
C VAL A 86 1.64 0.69 1.94
N SER A 87 0.80 1.62 2.41
CA SER A 87 0.37 1.71 3.80
C SER A 87 -0.44 0.49 4.26
N LEU A 88 -1.20 -0.16 3.37
CA LEU A 88 -1.91 -1.42 3.66
C LEU A 88 -1.04 -2.65 3.40
N ALA A 89 -0.26 -2.61 2.32
CA ALA A 89 0.51 -3.75 1.85
C ALA A 89 1.56 -4.23 2.86
N LEU A 90 2.22 -3.29 3.54
CA LEU A 90 3.29 -3.56 4.50
C LEU A 90 2.79 -4.23 5.81
N PRO A 91 1.76 -3.72 6.51
CA PRO A 91 1.19 -4.41 7.66
C PRO A 91 0.52 -5.74 7.30
N LEU A 92 -0.13 -5.85 6.13
CA LEU A 92 -0.72 -7.11 5.66
C LEU A 92 0.35 -8.19 5.42
N TYR A 93 1.50 -7.79 4.87
CA TYR A 93 2.65 -8.68 4.70
C TYR A 93 3.22 -9.16 6.05
N LEU A 94 3.41 -8.25 7.01
CA LEU A 94 3.88 -8.59 8.35
C LEU A 94 2.91 -9.53 9.09
N TYR A 95 1.60 -9.29 8.97
CA TYR A 95 0.57 -10.17 9.54
C TYR A 95 0.63 -11.59 8.98
N LEU A 96 0.80 -11.74 7.67
CA LEU A 96 0.90 -13.05 7.01
C LEU A 96 2.17 -13.81 7.45
N ARG A 97 3.29 -13.10 7.61
CA ARG A 97 4.52 -13.69 8.14
C ARG A 97 4.34 -14.20 9.57
N GLU A 98 3.71 -13.41 10.44
CA GLU A 98 3.49 -13.76 11.84
C GLU A 98 2.55 -14.96 11.97
N ARG A 99 1.51 -15.05 11.12
CA ARG A 99 0.61 -16.23 11.03
C ARG A 99 1.33 -17.52 10.65
N VAL A 100 2.30 -17.46 9.73
CA VAL A 100 3.06 -18.66 9.31
C VAL A 100 4.07 -19.10 10.38
N ALA A 101 4.68 -18.14 11.08
CA ALA A 101 5.62 -18.43 12.16
C ALA A 101 4.97 -19.12 13.36
N GLU A 102 3.69 -18.83 13.63
CA GLU A 102 2.92 -19.39 14.75
C GLU A 102 2.31 -20.78 14.43
N GLN A 103 2.29 -21.19 13.16
CA GLN A 103 1.87 -22.53 12.73
C GLN A 103 3.03 -23.55 12.69
N ARG A 104 4.23 -23.16 13.10
CA ARG A 104 5.42 -24.00 13.22
C ARG A 104 5.78 -24.16 14.69
#